data_AF-A0A8T4E7U5-F1
#
_entry.id   AF-A0A8T4E7U5-F1
#
_cell.length_a   1.000
_cell.length_b   1.000
_cell.length_c   1.000
_cell.angle_alpha   90.00
_cell.angle_beta   90.00
_cell.angle_gamma   90.00
#
_symmetry.space_group_name_H-M   'P 1'
#
loop_
_entity.id
_entity.type
_entity.pdbx_description
1 polymer ?
#
loop_
_entity_poly.entity_id
_entity_poly.type
_entity_poly.pdbx_seq_one_letter_code
_entity_poly.pdbx_strand_id
1 'polypeptide(L)'
;MLPLLEKILLVKKPTAGLPGSLLDEYGGLAREAGFLVEPIEKGLLLSGKTVKLAICVEFGSRWDFFNTLTLLRQKGADIKIVVTSSNSRSMPMETTYTVLKKKLHETVRWVLLDIEGKKRPMFLNFSAQDLGYPPFSGGDFRGATPTPSQDAQQARSQPEKKPASPGSAGESPSGDLRAARIRGGAQRESRGAQAPARRVRRNEAGQELRKTKNYGLQPVDAPARRKKIYGKPRRKRK
;
A
#
# COMPACT_ATOMS: atom_id res chain seq x y z
N MET A 1 -15.48 1.18 21.01
CA MET A 1 -14.50 0.55 20.09
C MET A 1 -14.40 -0.94 20.44
N LEU A 2 -14.06 -1.84 19.51
CA LEU A 2 -13.88 -3.27 19.84
C LEU A 2 -12.68 -3.40 20.82
N PRO A 3 -12.80 -4.08 21.97
CA PRO A 3 -11.71 -4.22 22.93
C PRO A 3 -10.41 -4.78 22.32
N LEU A 4 -10.54 -5.67 21.33
CA LEU A 4 -9.40 -6.20 20.59
C LEU A 4 -8.69 -5.12 19.76
N LEU A 5 -9.44 -4.21 19.13
CA LEU A 5 -8.84 -3.14 18.33
C LEU A 5 -8.01 -2.22 19.22
N GLU A 6 -8.51 -1.84 20.39
CA GLU A 6 -7.75 -1.03 21.36
C GLU A 6 -6.43 -1.71 21.75
N LYS A 7 -6.45 -3.02 22.04
CA LYS A 7 -5.23 -3.79 22.32
C LYS A 7 -4.26 -3.78 21.13
N ILE A 8 -4.75 -3.97 19.90
CA ILE A 8 -3.92 -3.93 18.68
C ILE A 8 -3.24 -2.56 18.50
N LEU A 9 -3.95 -1.46 18.80
CA LEU A 9 -3.41 -0.10 18.69
C LEU A 9 -2.29 0.20 19.69
N LEU A 10 -2.22 -0.56 20.79
CA LEU A 10 -1.23 -0.39 21.85
C LEU A 10 0.03 -1.25 21.67
N VAL A 11 0.04 -2.14 20.67
CA VAL A 11 1.19 -2.99 20.36
C VAL A 11 2.41 -2.13 20.00
N LYS A 12 3.53 -2.40 20.66
CA LYS A 12 4.80 -1.70 20.44
C LYS A 12 5.65 -2.44 19.42
N LYS A 13 6.56 -1.72 18.79
CA LYS A 13 7.54 -2.30 17.87
C LYS A 13 8.44 -3.33 18.59
N PRO A 14 8.52 -4.59 18.13
CA PRO A 14 9.44 -5.57 18.69
C PRO A 14 10.89 -5.24 18.30
N THR A 15 11.83 -5.60 19.18
CA THR A 15 13.26 -5.30 19.01
C THR A 15 13.91 -6.10 17.87
N ALA A 16 13.41 -7.29 17.58
CA ALA A 16 13.88 -8.18 16.52
C ALA A 16 12.71 -8.92 15.85
N GLY A 17 12.92 -9.47 14.65
CA GLY A 17 11.94 -10.36 14.01
C GLY A 17 10.67 -9.69 13.47
N LEU A 18 10.74 -8.41 13.11
CA LEU A 18 9.59 -7.51 12.87
C LEU A 18 8.31 -8.16 12.29
N PRO A 19 8.25 -8.68 11.04
CA PRO A 19 6.96 -9.13 10.53
C PRO A 19 6.41 -10.33 11.30
N GLY A 20 7.26 -11.30 11.66
CA GLY A 20 6.83 -12.51 12.35
C GLY A 20 6.37 -12.21 13.78
N SER A 21 7.21 -11.51 14.55
CA SER A 21 6.91 -11.19 15.95
C SER A 21 5.65 -10.34 16.10
N LEU A 22 5.39 -9.40 15.19
CA LEU A 22 4.15 -8.61 15.20
C LEU A 22 2.93 -9.49 14.94
N LEU A 23 2.99 -10.40 13.96
CA LEU A 23 1.88 -11.30 13.65
C LEU A 23 1.63 -12.25 14.82
N ASP A 24 2.67 -12.78 15.47
CA ASP A 24 2.53 -13.63 16.64
C ASP A 24 1.85 -12.88 17.80
N GLU A 25 2.24 -11.63 18.05
CA GLU A 25 1.65 -10.78 19.08
C GLU A 25 0.18 -10.46 18.79
N TYR A 26 -0.16 -10.04 17.56
CA TYR A 26 -1.55 -9.82 17.16
C TYR A 26 -2.38 -11.10 17.23
N GLY A 27 -1.80 -12.23 16.85
CA GLY A 27 -2.44 -13.54 16.95
C GLY A 27 -2.70 -13.94 18.41
N GLY A 28 -1.77 -13.68 19.32
CA GLY A 28 -1.93 -13.89 20.76
C GLY A 28 -3.10 -13.07 21.33
N LEU A 29 -3.09 -11.76 21.08
CA LEU A 29 -4.16 -10.86 21.53
C LEU A 29 -5.54 -11.25 20.99
N ALA A 30 -5.59 -11.71 19.74
CA ALA A 30 -6.82 -12.17 19.11
C ALA A 30 -7.37 -13.46 19.74
N ARG A 31 -6.49 -14.44 20.02
CA ARG A 31 -6.88 -15.68 20.70
C ARG A 31 -7.36 -15.41 22.13
N GLU A 32 -6.68 -14.54 22.87
CA GLU A 32 -7.12 -14.10 24.20
C GLU A 32 -8.50 -13.44 24.17
N ALA A 33 -8.82 -12.71 23.10
CA ALA A 33 -10.12 -12.11 22.88
C ALA A 33 -11.17 -13.09 22.31
N GLY A 34 -10.83 -14.38 22.14
CA GLY A 34 -11.74 -15.42 21.65
C GLY A 34 -11.96 -15.43 20.13
N PHE A 35 -11.06 -14.84 19.34
CA PHE A 35 -11.11 -14.88 17.88
C PHE A 35 -10.41 -16.13 17.35
N LEU A 36 -10.94 -16.70 16.26
CA LEU A 36 -10.23 -17.69 15.46
C LEU A 36 -9.19 -17.00 14.59
N VAL A 37 -7.94 -17.46 14.66
CA VAL A 37 -6.80 -16.88 13.94
C VAL A 37 -6.39 -17.79 12.79
N GLU A 38 -6.57 -17.32 11.57
CA GLU A 38 -6.14 -18.01 10.34
C GLU A 38 -4.99 -17.22 9.69
N PRO A 39 -3.82 -17.82 9.47
CA PRO A 39 -2.73 -17.16 8.78
C PRO A 39 -3.09 -16.90 7.32
N ILE A 40 -2.79 -15.70 6.83
CA ILE A 40 -2.90 -15.34 5.42
C ILE A 40 -1.55 -14.82 4.92
N GLU A 41 -1.41 -14.63 3.60
CA GLU A 41 -0.19 -14.09 3.04
C GLU A 41 0.14 -12.73 3.68
N LYS A 42 1.31 -12.65 4.36
CA LYS A 42 1.78 -11.45 5.09
C LYS A 42 0.85 -10.94 6.21
N GLY A 43 -0.05 -11.77 6.74
CA GLY A 43 -1.07 -11.30 7.67
C GLY A 43 -1.81 -12.38 8.44
N LEU A 44 -2.85 -11.94 9.14
CA LEU A 44 -3.80 -12.77 9.86
C LEU A 44 -5.24 -12.39 9.52
N LEU A 45 -6.11 -13.39 9.42
CA LEU A 45 -7.55 -13.24 9.39
C LEU A 45 -8.10 -13.66 10.76
N LEU A 46 -8.78 -12.73 11.42
CA LEU A 46 -9.32 -12.90 12.76
C LEU A 46 -10.85 -12.98 12.66
N SER A 47 -11.42 -14.15 12.90
CA SER A 47 -12.87 -14.37 12.81
C SER A 47 -13.47 -14.46 14.22
N GLY A 48 -14.24 -13.44 14.61
CA GLY A 48 -15.02 -13.43 15.84
C GLY A 48 -16.49 -13.78 15.58
N LYS A 49 -17.29 -13.84 16.65
CA LYS A 49 -18.74 -14.13 16.54
C LYS A 49 -19.51 -13.06 15.76
N THR A 50 -19.12 -11.79 15.91
CA THR A 50 -19.85 -10.64 15.37
C THR A 50 -19.07 -9.82 14.35
N VAL A 51 -17.73 -9.94 14.33
CA VAL A 51 -16.85 -9.13 13.50
C VAL A 51 -15.71 -9.99 12.98
N LYS A 52 -15.34 -9.75 11.73
CA LYS A 52 -14.16 -10.31 11.08
C LYS A 52 -13.14 -9.21 10.80
N LEU A 53 -11.91 -9.41 11.26
CA LEU A 53 -10.80 -8.48 11.06
C LEU A 53 -9.74 -9.14 10.18
N ALA A 54 -9.06 -8.37 9.35
CA ALA A 54 -7.87 -8.83 8.64
C ALA A 54 -6.73 -7.86 8.89
N ILE A 55 -5.58 -8.37 9.30
CA ILE A 55 -4.39 -7.59 9.64
C ILE A 55 -3.26 -8.01 8.70
N CYS A 56 -2.64 -7.08 8.00
CA CYS A 56 -1.43 -7.34 7.22
C CYS A 56 -0.30 -6.41 7.65
N VAL A 57 0.91 -6.96 7.70
CA VAL A 57 2.14 -6.22 7.97
C VAL A 57 2.86 -5.99 6.65
N GLU A 58 3.00 -4.72 6.24
CA GLU A 58 3.58 -4.35 4.95
C GLU A 58 4.65 -3.27 5.10
N PHE A 59 5.91 -3.69 4.91
CA PHE A 59 7.09 -2.81 4.93
C PHE A 59 7.78 -2.71 3.56
N GLY A 60 7.17 -3.30 2.53
CA GLY A 60 7.69 -3.36 1.18
C GLY A 60 7.40 -2.12 0.35
N SER A 61 7.58 -2.28 -0.96
CA SER A 61 7.41 -1.21 -1.93
C SER A 61 5.93 -0.84 -2.12
N ARG A 62 5.68 0.26 -2.85
CA ARG A 62 4.33 0.63 -3.28
C ARG A 62 3.58 -0.49 -4.02
N TRP A 63 4.30 -1.34 -4.77
CA TRP A 63 3.68 -2.46 -5.48
C TRP A 63 3.24 -3.56 -4.51
N ASP A 64 4.08 -3.88 -3.53
CA ASP A 64 3.74 -4.83 -2.46
C ASP A 64 2.50 -4.38 -1.69
N PHE A 65 2.41 -3.08 -1.40
CA PHE A 65 1.23 -2.50 -0.78
C PHE A 65 -0.05 -2.72 -1.58
N PHE A 66 -0.03 -2.51 -2.90
CA PHE A 66 -1.21 -2.76 -3.73
C PHE A 66 -1.62 -4.24 -3.77
N ASN A 67 -0.66 -5.15 -3.74
CA ASN A 67 -0.94 -6.59 -3.64
C ASN A 67 -1.60 -6.90 -2.29
N THR A 68 -1.08 -6.35 -1.20
CA THR A 68 -1.66 -6.49 0.14
C THR A 68 -3.09 -5.94 0.20
N LEU A 69 -3.39 -4.81 -0.45
CA LEU A 69 -4.77 -4.32 -0.56
C LEU A 69 -5.69 -5.27 -1.32
N THR A 70 -5.19 -5.86 -2.41
CA THR A 70 -5.96 -6.81 -3.22
C THR A 70 -6.28 -8.07 -2.40
N LEU A 71 -5.29 -8.59 -1.66
CA LEU A 71 -5.45 -9.71 -0.75
C LEU A 71 -6.51 -9.39 0.33
N LEU A 72 -6.38 -8.26 1.01
CA LEU A 72 -7.32 -7.85 2.06
C LEU A 72 -8.75 -7.70 1.55
N ARG A 73 -8.94 -7.22 0.31
CA ARG A 73 -10.28 -7.18 -0.32
C ARG A 73 -10.90 -8.56 -0.49
N GLN A 74 -10.11 -9.56 -0.91
CA GLN A 74 -10.60 -10.91 -1.16
C GLN A 74 -11.01 -11.67 0.12
N LYS A 75 -10.47 -11.30 1.28
CA LYS A 75 -10.73 -12.01 2.54
C LYS A 75 -12.09 -11.71 3.20
N GLY A 76 -12.82 -10.71 2.70
CA GLY A 76 -14.16 -10.37 3.17
C GLY A 76 -14.22 -10.01 4.65
N ALA A 77 -13.23 -9.28 5.16
CA ALA A 77 -13.22 -8.78 6.54
C ALA A 77 -13.94 -7.42 6.66
N ASP A 78 -14.64 -7.23 7.78
CA ASP A 78 -15.37 -5.99 8.11
C ASP A 78 -14.41 -4.84 8.42
N ILE A 79 -13.29 -5.17 9.06
CA ILE A 79 -12.23 -4.23 9.42
C ILE A 79 -10.91 -4.73 8.84
N LYS A 80 -10.24 -3.88 8.07
CA LYS A 80 -8.95 -4.19 7.44
C LYS A 80 -7.87 -3.30 8.05
N ILE A 81 -6.86 -3.90 8.65
CA ILE A 81 -5.76 -3.23 9.33
C ILE A 81 -4.50 -3.43 8.50
N VAL A 82 -3.83 -2.33 8.15
CA VAL A 82 -2.51 -2.35 7.54
C VAL A 82 -1.52 -1.75 8.51
N VAL A 83 -0.56 -2.56 8.94
CA VAL A 83 0.58 -2.14 9.76
C VAL A 83 1.75 -1.85 8.83
N THR A 84 2.23 -0.61 8.87
CA THR A 84 3.37 -0.13 8.09
C THR A 84 4.39 0.53 9.01
N SER A 85 5.54 0.92 8.47
CA SER A 85 6.56 1.69 9.16
C SER A 85 6.74 3.01 8.45
N SER A 86 6.89 4.10 9.20
CA SER A 86 7.28 5.40 8.67
C SER A 86 8.77 5.52 8.32
N ASN A 87 9.59 4.50 8.62
CA ASN A 87 11.00 4.44 8.24
C ASN A 87 11.22 3.84 6.83
N SER A 88 12.30 4.28 6.18
CA SER A 88 12.56 4.21 4.73
C SER A 88 12.25 2.88 4.01
N ARG A 89 11.76 3.01 2.77
CA ARG A 89 11.39 2.01 1.72
C ARG A 89 9.90 1.67 1.61
N SER A 90 9.12 1.92 2.65
CA SER A 90 7.66 1.83 2.62
C SER A 90 7.02 3.05 1.95
N MET A 91 5.77 2.89 1.52
CA MET A 91 4.95 4.00 1.05
C MET A 91 4.58 4.91 2.24
N PRO A 92 4.77 6.24 2.15
CA PRO A 92 4.41 7.16 3.23
C PRO A 92 2.94 7.02 3.62
N MET A 93 2.68 6.96 4.93
CA MET A 93 1.36 6.70 5.49
C MET A 93 0.27 7.63 4.93
N GLU A 94 0.55 8.93 4.73
CA GLU A 94 -0.38 9.91 4.17
C GLU A 94 -0.70 9.62 2.70
N THR A 95 0.31 9.20 1.94
CA THR A 95 0.12 8.80 0.54
C THR A 95 -0.72 7.53 0.49
N THR A 96 -0.44 6.59 1.39
CA THR A 96 -1.20 5.35 1.56
C THR A 96 -2.67 5.64 1.87
N TYR A 97 -2.92 6.49 2.85
CA TYR A 97 -4.27 6.94 3.21
C TYR A 97 -5.00 7.61 2.05
N THR A 98 -4.32 8.50 1.32
CA THR A 98 -4.88 9.17 0.14
C THR A 98 -5.23 8.17 -0.96
N VAL A 99 -4.39 7.16 -1.18
CA VAL A 99 -4.66 6.09 -2.14
C VAL A 99 -5.83 5.23 -1.70
N LEU A 100 -5.94 4.89 -0.41
CA LEU A 100 -7.10 4.17 0.09
C LEU A 100 -8.37 5.00 -0.16
N LYS A 101 -8.40 6.26 0.27
CA LYS A 101 -9.55 7.15 0.10
C LYS A 101 -9.98 7.33 -1.37
N LYS A 102 -9.03 7.38 -2.31
CA LYS A 102 -9.32 7.54 -3.75
C LYS A 102 -9.71 6.23 -4.44
N LYS A 103 -9.12 5.10 -4.07
CA LYS A 103 -9.33 3.80 -4.75
C LYS A 103 -10.37 2.91 -4.09
N LEU A 104 -10.73 3.21 -2.85
CA LEU A 104 -11.72 2.47 -2.07
C LEU A 104 -12.88 3.40 -1.78
N HIS A 105 -13.86 3.41 -2.67
CA HIS A 105 -15.21 3.90 -2.38
C HIS A 105 -16.05 2.85 -1.64
N GLU A 106 -15.39 1.84 -1.05
CA GLU A 106 -16.04 0.75 -0.33
C GLU A 106 -16.49 1.23 1.05
N THR A 107 -17.60 0.68 1.55
CA THR A 107 -18.10 0.87 2.93
C THR A 107 -17.25 0.16 4.00
N VAL A 108 -16.21 -0.56 3.57
CA VAL A 108 -15.34 -1.33 4.47
C VAL A 108 -14.47 -0.39 5.29
N ARG A 109 -14.28 -0.73 6.57
CA ARG A 109 -13.51 0.06 7.52
C ARG A 109 -12.03 -0.27 7.41
N TRP A 110 -11.19 0.75 7.32
CA TRP A 110 -9.74 0.58 7.23
C TRP A 110 -9.02 1.28 8.37
N VAL A 111 -7.99 0.62 8.90
CA VAL A 111 -7.08 1.17 9.90
C VAL A 111 -5.66 1.10 9.36
N LEU A 112 -4.96 2.22 9.37
CA LEU A 112 -3.54 2.34 9.04
C LEU A 112 -2.76 2.59 10.32
N LEU A 113 -1.81 1.72 10.62
CA LEU A 113 -0.96 1.78 11.80
C LEU A 113 0.49 1.99 11.41
N ASP A 114 1.14 2.97 12.04
CA ASP A 114 2.59 3.15 11.98
C ASP A 114 3.21 2.49 13.20
N ILE A 115 3.92 1.38 12.99
CA ILE A 115 4.54 0.63 14.08
C ILE A 115 5.67 1.40 14.77
N GLU A 116 6.24 2.41 14.11
CA GLU A 116 7.26 3.26 14.73
C GLU A 116 6.66 4.24 15.77
N GLY A 117 5.33 4.35 15.85
CA GLY A 117 4.64 5.27 16.76
C GLY A 117 4.85 6.75 16.45
N LYS A 118 5.49 7.09 15.31
CA LYS A 118 5.72 8.48 14.90
C LYS A 118 4.44 9.14 14.42
N LYS A 119 3.47 8.36 13.95
CA LYS A 119 2.18 8.83 13.43
C LYS A 119 1.03 8.19 14.20
N ARG A 120 -0.02 8.98 14.42
CA ARG A 120 -1.26 8.48 15.01
C ARG A 120 -1.95 7.51 14.03
N PRO A 121 -2.65 6.49 14.53
CA PRO A 121 -3.50 5.63 13.72
C PRO A 121 -4.45 6.44 12.83
N MET A 122 -4.57 6.04 11.56
CA MET A 122 -5.52 6.65 10.63
C MET A 122 -6.69 5.70 10.38
N PHE A 123 -7.90 6.23 10.58
CA PHE A 123 -9.16 5.49 10.42
C PHE A 123 -9.88 5.99 9.17
N LEU A 124 -10.34 5.08 8.31
CA LEU A 124 -11.12 5.38 7.12
C LEU A 124 -12.47 4.63 7.19
N ASN A 125 -13.55 5.35 6.88
CA ASN A 125 -14.93 4.85 6.92
C ASN A 125 -15.42 4.40 8.32
N PHE A 126 -14.83 4.94 9.39
CA PHE A 126 -15.36 4.79 10.74
C PHE A 126 -16.35 5.92 11.03
N SER A 127 -17.49 5.58 11.65
CA SER A 127 -18.38 6.60 12.22
C SER A 127 -17.83 7.09 13.56
N ALA A 128 -18.30 8.27 14.02
CA ALA A 128 -17.94 8.78 15.35
C ALA A 128 -18.33 7.79 16.47
N GLN A 129 -19.47 7.10 16.29
CA GLN A 129 -19.97 6.08 17.21
C GLN A 129 -19.02 4.87 17.30
N ASP A 130 -18.46 4.42 16.18
CA ASP A 130 -17.52 3.29 16.16
C ASP A 130 -16.26 3.56 17.00
N LEU A 131 -15.81 4.81 16.99
CA LEU A 131 -14.61 5.27 17.70
C LEU A 131 -14.87 5.59 19.17
N GLY A 132 -16.12 5.46 19.65
CA GLY A 132 -16.49 5.81 21.03
C GLY A 132 -16.49 7.31 21.30
N TYR A 133 -16.46 8.14 20.25
CA TYR A 133 -16.74 9.56 20.43
C TYR A 133 -18.25 9.70 20.63
N PRO A 134 -18.69 10.53 21.61
CA PRO A 134 -20.10 10.86 21.71
C PRO A 134 -20.58 11.36 20.34
N PRO A 135 -21.80 10.99 19.90
CA PRO A 135 -22.36 11.55 18.68
C PRO A 135 -22.27 13.07 18.83
N PHE A 136 -21.57 13.71 17.90
CA PHE A 136 -21.42 15.15 17.89
C PHE A 136 -22.83 15.74 17.82
N SER A 137 -23.38 16.13 18.97
CA SER A 137 -24.67 16.82 19.07
C SER A 137 -24.42 18.20 18.47
N GLY A 138 -24.86 18.38 17.23
CA GLY A 138 -24.55 19.52 16.39
C GLY A 138 -24.61 20.85 17.13
N GLY A 139 -23.51 21.59 17.04
CA GLY A 139 -23.34 22.95 17.50
C GLY A 139 -21.94 23.40 17.11
N ASP A 140 -21.84 24.08 15.95
CA ASP A 140 -20.73 24.97 15.60
C ASP A 140 -19.33 24.35 15.34
N PHE A 141 -19.21 23.51 14.31
CA PHE A 141 -17.96 23.44 13.54
C PHE A 141 -18.04 24.39 12.34
N ARG A 142 -18.31 25.67 12.60
CA ARG A 142 -17.79 26.71 11.71
C ARG A 142 -16.29 26.68 11.90
N GLY A 143 -15.57 26.36 10.84
CA GLY A 143 -14.13 26.22 10.86
C GLY A 143 -13.51 27.33 11.67
N ALA A 144 -12.63 26.97 12.60
CA ALA A 144 -11.67 27.89 13.16
C ALA A 144 -10.83 28.42 11.99
N THR A 145 -11.33 29.46 11.33
CA THR A 145 -10.48 30.52 10.82
C THR A 145 -9.56 30.86 11.98
N PRO A 146 -8.23 30.76 11.82
CA PRO A 146 -7.32 31.14 12.88
C PRO A 146 -7.69 32.55 13.29
N THR A 147 -8.11 32.71 14.53
CA THR A 147 -8.30 34.02 15.13
C THR A 147 -6.97 34.74 14.95
N PRO A 148 -6.90 35.86 14.19
CA PRO A 148 -5.66 36.60 14.09
C PRO A 148 -5.32 37.07 15.50
N SER A 149 -4.18 36.61 16.02
CA SER A 149 -3.65 37.03 17.30
C SER A 149 -3.64 38.56 17.36
N GLN A 150 -4.23 39.11 18.42
CA GLN A 150 -4.37 40.56 18.64
C GLN A 150 -3.02 41.28 18.90
N ASP A 151 -1.88 40.58 18.86
CA ASP A 151 -0.55 41.14 19.09
C ASP A 151 0.12 41.76 17.84
N ALA A 152 -0.62 41.92 16.74
CA ALA A 152 -0.09 42.55 15.51
C ALA A 152 -0.60 43.98 15.24
N GLN A 153 -1.14 44.68 16.26
CA GLN A 153 -1.54 46.09 16.16
C GLN A 153 -0.66 47.00 17.03
N GLN A 154 0.65 47.01 16.82
CA GLN A 154 1.49 48.08 17.37
C GLN A 154 2.81 48.30 16.61
N ALA A 155 2.76 48.39 15.28
CA ALA A 155 3.83 49.07 14.52
C ALA A 155 3.39 49.29 13.06
N ARG A 156 2.86 50.48 12.74
CA ARG A 156 3.05 51.22 11.47
C ARG A 156 2.11 52.41 11.40
N SER A 157 2.47 53.44 12.14
CA SER A 157 2.12 54.82 11.79
C SER A 157 3.34 55.37 11.06
N GLN A 158 3.29 55.51 9.73
CA GLN A 158 3.97 56.57 8.99
C GLN A 158 3.39 56.71 7.57
N PRO A 159 3.39 57.94 7.01
CA PRO A 159 2.44 58.37 6.00
C PRO A 159 2.92 58.24 4.54
N GLU A 160 1.93 58.42 3.69
CA GLU A 160 1.89 58.41 2.23
C GLU A 160 3.05 59.14 1.50
N LYS A 161 3.56 58.51 0.44
CA LYS A 161 3.97 59.21 -0.79
C LYS A 161 3.56 58.42 -2.03
N LYS A 162 2.56 58.94 -2.75
CA LYS A 162 2.30 58.70 -4.20
C LYS A 162 3.53 59.12 -5.02
N PRO A 163 3.82 58.47 -6.17
CA PRO A 163 3.30 58.96 -7.46
C PRO A 163 2.90 57.83 -8.43
N ALA A 164 1.75 57.96 -9.10
CA ALA A 164 1.58 58.39 -10.50
C ALA A 164 1.88 57.31 -11.57
N SER A 165 0.79 56.84 -12.20
CA SER A 165 0.71 56.13 -13.50
C SER A 165 1.43 56.90 -14.62
N PRO A 166 1.90 56.29 -15.73
CA PRO A 166 0.99 55.82 -16.81
C PRO A 166 1.51 54.72 -17.79
N GLY A 167 0.58 54.21 -18.61
CA GLY A 167 0.83 53.70 -19.98
C GLY A 167 1.21 52.22 -20.09
N SER A 168 0.80 51.45 -21.10
CA SER A 168 0.02 51.70 -22.32
C SER A 168 -0.28 50.36 -23.00
N ALA A 169 -1.42 50.30 -23.69
CA ALA A 169 -1.78 49.57 -24.91
C ALA A 169 -0.93 48.38 -25.44
N GLY A 170 -1.66 47.36 -25.92
CA GLY A 170 -1.20 46.32 -26.86
C GLY A 170 -2.22 45.18 -26.89
N GLU A 171 -3.34 45.32 -27.61
CA GLU A 171 -3.56 44.81 -28.98
C GLU A 171 -3.44 43.28 -29.14
N SER A 172 -4.56 42.70 -29.56
CA SER A 172 -4.84 41.31 -29.97
C SER A 172 -3.96 40.84 -31.15
N PRO A 173 -3.91 39.54 -31.54
CA PRO A 173 -5.06 38.91 -32.20
C PRO A 173 -5.27 37.40 -32.00
N SER A 174 -6.53 37.05 -32.27
CA SER A 174 -7.06 35.83 -32.90
C SER A 174 -6.04 34.98 -33.67
N GLY A 175 -6.04 33.66 -33.44
CA GLY A 175 -5.27 32.69 -34.22
C GLY A 175 -6.02 31.35 -34.33
N ASP A 176 -6.32 30.98 -35.56
CA ASP A 176 -7.15 29.87 -36.01
C ASP A 176 -6.75 28.47 -35.50
N LEU A 177 -7.74 27.71 -35.01
CA LEU A 177 -7.65 26.26 -34.85
C LEU A 177 -7.84 25.57 -36.22
N ARG A 178 -6.77 25.50 -37.01
CA ARG A 178 -6.73 24.65 -38.20
C ARG A 178 -6.50 23.20 -37.82
N ALA A 179 -7.40 22.36 -38.31
CA ALA A 179 -7.31 20.91 -38.38
C ALA A 179 -6.02 20.46 -39.10
N ALA A 180 -5.28 19.53 -38.49
CA ALA A 180 -4.28 18.73 -39.18
C ALA A 180 -4.41 17.26 -38.77
N ARG A 181 -5.15 16.54 -39.60
CA ARG A 181 -5.22 15.09 -39.68
C ARG A 181 -3.91 14.62 -40.34
N ILE A 182 -3.00 14.02 -39.59
CA ILE A 182 -1.86 13.29 -40.18
C ILE A 182 -1.89 11.85 -39.67
N ARG A 183 -2.28 10.96 -40.58
CA ARG A 183 -2.00 9.53 -40.53
C ARG A 183 -0.49 9.36 -40.69
N GLY A 184 0.17 8.83 -39.67
CA GLY A 184 1.56 8.40 -39.73
C GLY A 184 1.65 6.96 -39.25
N GLY A 185 1.45 6.02 -40.17
CA GLY A 185 1.84 4.63 -39.95
C GLY A 185 3.37 4.57 -39.93
N ALA A 186 3.92 4.18 -38.78
CA ALA A 186 5.32 3.83 -38.67
C ALA A 186 5.42 2.33 -38.37
N GLN A 187 5.86 1.59 -39.38
CA GLN A 187 6.35 0.22 -39.26
C GLN A 187 7.38 0.16 -38.13
N ARG A 188 7.06 -0.56 -37.05
CA ARG A 188 8.06 -0.98 -36.07
C ARG A 188 8.78 -2.18 -36.63
N GLU A 189 9.96 -1.94 -37.20
CA GLU A 189 10.98 -2.97 -37.40
C GLU A 189 11.29 -3.64 -36.05
N SER A 190 11.00 -4.92 -35.98
CA SER A 190 11.36 -5.81 -34.88
C SER A 190 12.88 -5.99 -34.87
N ARG A 191 13.60 -5.09 -34.19
CA ARG A 191 14.97 -5.37 -33.75
C ARG A 191 14.89 -6.49 -32.72
N GLY A 192 15.30 -7.69 -33.14
CA GLY A 192 15.48 -8.85 -32.28
C GLY A 192 16.44 -8.51 -31.16
N ALA A 193 15.90 -8.26 -29.97
CA ALA A 193 16.69 -8.17 -28.75
C ALA A 193 17.26 -9.56 -28.46
N GLN A 194 18.54 -9.75 -28.75
CA GLN A 194 19.30 -10.91 -28.31
C GLN A 194 19.26 -10.91 -26.78
N ALA A 195 18.53 -11.88 -26.22
CA ALA A 195 18.41 -12.02 -24.78
C ALA A 195 19.82 -12.19 -24.17
N PRO A 196 20.18 -11.42 -23.13
CA PRO A 196 21.51 -11.51 -22.53
C PRO A 196 21.71 -12.94 -22.00
N ALA A 197 22.83 -13.55 -22.38
CA ALA A 197 23.22 -14.88 -21.94
C ALA A 197 23.16 -14.94 -20.40
N ARG A 198 22.24 -15.76 -19.87
CA ARG A 198 22.07 -15.94 -18.42
C ARG A 198 23.36 -16.51 -17.83
N ARG A 199 24.09 -15.69 -17.08
CA ARG A 199 25.29 -16.10 -16.35
C ARG A 199 24.89 -17.08 -15.25
N VAL A 200 25.09 -18.37 -15.49
CA VAL A 200 24.78 -19.46 -14.56
C VAL A 200 25.79 -19.42 -13.42
N ARG A 201 25.34 -19.19 -12.18
CA ARG A 201 26.19 -19.27 -10.99
C ARG A 201 26.24 -20.73 -10.54
N ARG A 202 27.45 -21.28 -10.44
CA ARG A 202 27.72 -22.63 -9.93
C ARG A 202 28.36 -22.55 -8.54
N ASN A 203 28.11 -23.53 -7.68
CA ASN A 203 28.88 -23.70 -6.45
C ASN A 203 30.23 -24.37 -6.73
N GLU A 204 31.06 -24.53 -5.70
CA GLU A 204 32.38 -25.18 -5.79
C GLU A 204 32.29 -26.63 -6.29
N ALA A 205 31.16 -27.31 -6.06
CA ALA A 205 30.86 -28.64 -6.58
C ALA A 205 30.31 -28.65 -8.03
N GLY A 206 30.26 -27.49 -8.70
CA GLY A 206 29.82 -27.36 -10.09
C GLY A 206 28.30 -27.41 -10.33
N GLN A 207 27.48 -27.44 -9.27
CA GLN A 207 26.02 -27.48 -9.36
C GLN A 207 25.43 -26.10 -9.64
N GLU A 208 24.43 -26.03 -10.52
CA GLU A 208 23.71 -24.79 -10.85
C GLU A 208 22.85 -24.34 -9.66
N LEU A 209 23.04 -23.09 -9.24
CA LEU A 209 22.26 -22.46 -8.18
C LEU A 209 21.17 -21.58 -8.79
N ARG A 210 19.92 -21.77 -8.35
CA ARG A 210 18.80 -20.90 -8.73
C ARG A 210 18.32 -20.09 -7.55
N LYS A 211 18.02 -18.81 -7.79
CA LYS A 211 17.30 -17.99 -6.82
C LYS A 211 15.84 -18.43 -6.80
N THR A 212 15.41 -19.01 -5.69
CA THR A 212 13.99 -19.25 -5.43
C THR A 212 13.39 -17.97 -4.84
N LYS A 213 12.07 -17.78 -5.00
CA LYS A 213 11.41 -16.53 -4.62
C LYS A 213 11.43 -16.24 -3.12
N ASN A 214 11.66 -17.25 -2.27
CA ASN A 214 11.46 -17.09 -0.84
C ASN A 214 12.69 -17.25 0.06
N TYR A 215 13.75 -18.01 -0.24
CA TYR A 215 14.90 -18.12 0.68
C TYR A 215 16.17 -18.58 -0.05
N GLY A 216 17.14 -17.67 -0.26
CA GLY A 216 18.52 -17.99 -0.67
C GLY A 216 18.73 -18.66 -2.05
N LEU A 217 20.01 -18.83 -2.43
CA LEU A 217 20.40 -19.66 -3.57
C LEU A 217 20.35 -21.13 -3.12
N GLN A 218 19.53 -21.95 -3.76
CA GLN A 218 19.47 -23.39 -3.50
C GLN A 218 19.94 -24.20 -4.71
N PRO A 219 20.61 -25.35 -4.49
CA PRO A 219 21.01 -26.26 -5.56
C PRO A 219 19.75 -26.86 -6.22
N VAL A 220 19.77 -26.95 -7.54
CA VAL A 220 18.66 -27.57 -8.30
C VAL A 220 18.94 -29.06 -8.40
N ASP A 221 18.05 -29.88 -7.84
CA ASP A 221 18.11 -31.32 -8.04
C ASP A 221 17.99 -31.63 -9.54
N ALA A 222 19.01 -32.30 -10.07
CA ALA A 222 19.02 -32.69 -11.47
C ALA A 222 17.82 -33.59 -11.76
N PRO A 223 16.98 -33.29 -12.77
CA PRO A 223 15.79 -34.08 -13.04
C PRO A 223 16.20 -35.52 -13.32
N ALA A 224 15.63 -36.46 -12.55
CA ALA A 224 15.85 -37.88 -12.72
C ALA A 224 15.59 -38.25 -14.19
N ARG A 225 16.64 -38.71 -14.89
CA ARG A 225 16.56 -39.09 -16.31
C ARG A 225 15.50 -40.18 -16.46
N ARG A 226 14.28 -39.79 -16.87
CA ARG A 226 13.25 -40.72 -17.32
C ARG A 226 13.80 -41.49 -18.51
N LYS A 227 14.15 -42.76 -18.31
CA LYS A 227 14.46 -43.70 -19.40
C LYS A 227 13.23 -43.76 -20.31
N LYS A 228 13.34 -43.25 -21.53
CA LYS A 228 12.31 -43.43 -22.56
C LYS A 228 12.25 -44.91 -22.91
N ILE A 229 11.20 -45.60 -22.46
CA ILE A 229 10.90 -46.96 -22.90
C ILE A 229 10.32 -46.81 -24.31
N TYR A 230 11.12 -47.12 -25.33
CA TYR A 230 10.67 -47.16 -26.71
C TYR A 230 9.67 -48.32 -26.88
N GLY A 231 8.42 -47.98 -27.20
CA GLY A 231 7.34 -48.93 -27.46
C GLY A 231 7.59 -49.77 -28.71
N LYS A 232 7.27 -51.06 -28.62
CA LYS A 232 7.38 -52.06 -29.68
C LYS A 232 6.52 -51.70 -30.92
N PRO A 233 6.95 -52.05 -32.15
CA PRO A 233 6.20 -51.76 -33.37
C PRO A 233 4.93 -52.63 -33.48
N ARG A 234 3.81 -51.98 -33.81
CA ARG A 234 2.52 -52.60 -34.14
C ARG A 234 2.65 -53.42 -35.43
N ARG A 235 2.41 -54.74 -35.34
CA ARG A 235 2.24 -55.63 -36.50
C ARG A 235 1.01 -55.20 -37.30
N LYS A 236 1.18 -54.90 -38.59
CA LYS A 236 0.08 -54.77 -39.55
C LYS A 236 -0.54 -56.14 -39.78
N ARG A 237 -1.85 -56.26 -39.60
CA ARG A 237 -2.62 -57.41 -40.09
C ARG A 237 -2.97 -57.16 -41.56
N LYS A 238 -2.84 -58.23 -42.35
CA LYS A 238 -3.22 -58.33 -43.76
C LYS A 238 -4.72 -58.19 -43.93
#